data_AF-A0A3B8V6A3-F1
#
_entry.id   AF-A0A3B8V6A3-F1
#
_cell.length_a   1.000
_cell.length_b   1.000
_cell.length_c   1.000
_cell.angle_alpha   90.00
_cell.angle_beta   90.00
_cell.angle_gamma   90.00
#
_symmetry.space_group_name_H-M   'P 1'
#
loop_
_entity.id
_entity.type
_entity.pdbx_description
1 polymer ?
#
loop_
_entity_poly.entity_id
_entity_poly.type
_entity_poly.pdbx_seq_one_letter_code
_entity_poly.pdbx_strand_id
1 'polypeptide(L)' 'MDGALVYTIVVENKSGETYAKGVLADKFDTANVVFDDEYGVEIDGEKTSDYTFTGGVLSVNLPDVSDGASLTVTFQVTQA' A
#
# COMPACT_ATOMS: atom_id res chain seq x y z
N MET A 1 -3.17 20.98 -2.04
CA MET A 1 -4.47 20.37 -2.35
C MET A 1 -5.20 20.18 -1.04
N ASP A 2 -6.36 20.78 -0.85
CA ASP A 2 -7.17 20.54 0.35
C ASP A 2 -7.92 19.20 0.18
N GLY A 3 -7.84 18.29 1.17
CA GLY A 3 -8.61 17.02 1.16
C GLY A 3 -7.82 15.73 0.88
N ALA A 4 -6.50 15.72 1.04
CA ALA A 4 -5.71 14.49 1.01
C ALA A 4 -6.10 13.53 2.14
N LEU A 5 -6.36 12.27 1.81
CA LEU A 5 -6.58 11.19 2.75
C LEU A 5 -5.36 10.28 2.75
N VAL A 6 -4.73 10.15 3.92
CA VAL A 6 -3.62 9.23 4.14
C VAL A 6 -4.18 7.92 4.69
N TYR A 7 -3.89 6.83 3.99
CA TYR A 7 -4.26 5.47 4.38
C TYR A 7 -3.01 4.73 4.83
N THR A 8 -3.11 4.02 5.96
CA THR A 8 -2.07 3.09 6.45
C THR A 8 -2.70 1.73 6.67
N ILE A 9 -2.17 0.72 5.98
CA ILE A 9 -2.55 -0.68 6.13
C ILE A 9 -1.47 -1.37 6.96
N VAL A 10 -1.87 -2.03 8.04
CA VAL A 10 -0.98 -2.87 8.85
C VAL A 10 -1.13 -4.31 8.38
N VAL A 11 -0.03 -4.94 7.97
CA VAL A 11 0.04 -6.35 7.61
C VAL A 11 0.79 -7.08 8.71
N GLU A 12 0.13 -8.03 9.37
CA GLU A 12 0.73 -8.87 10.40
C GLU A 12 0.76 -10.33 9.93
N ASN A 13 1.92 -10.98 10.04
CA ASN A 13 2.01 -12.42 9.78
C ASN A 13 1.92 -13.19 11.11
N LYS A 14 0.89 -14.04 11.23
CA LYS A 14 0.64 -14.90 12.39
C LYS A 14 0.47 -16.36 11.98
N SER A 15 1.08 -16.75 10.86
CA SER A 15 0.85 -18.05 10.22
C SER A 15 1.76 -19.17 10.75
N GLY A 16 2.83 -18.84 11.47
CA GLY A 16 3.85 -19.81 11.88
C GLY A 16 4.98 -20.01 10.87
N GLU A 17 4.91 -19.38 9.70
CA GLU A 17 5.90 -19.48 8.60
C GLU A 17 6.19 -18.10 8.00
N THR A 18 7.30 -17.94 7.27
CA THR A 18 7.58 -16.70 6.54
C THR A 18 6.67 -16.57 5.31
N TYR A 19 5.98 -15.45 5.18
CA TYR A 19 5.22 -15.10 3.98
C TYR A 19 6.14 -14.39 2.98
N ALA A 20 6.56 -15.12 1.94
CA ALA A 20 7.54 -14.62 0.98
C ALA A 20 6.89 -13.84 -0.16
N LYS A 21 7.39 -12.62 -0.41
CA LYS A 21 7.06 -11.75 -1.56
C LYS A 21 5.56 -11.65 -1.89
N GLY A 22 4.80 -11.24 -0.89
CA GLY A 22 3.38 -10.98 -1.03
C GLY A 22 3.04 -9.83 -1.99
N VAL A 23 1.80 -9.79 -2.46
CA VAL A 23 1.24 -8.60 -3.14
C VAL A 23 0.03 -8.12 -2.34
N LEU A 24 0.08 -6.87 -1.89
CA LEU A 24 -1.09 -6.17 -1.39
C LEU A 24 -1.78 -5.49 -2.58
N ALA A 25 -3.06 -5.78 -2.80
CA ALA A 25 -3.84 -5.16 -3.86
C ALA A 25 -5.07 -4.46 -3.28
N ASP A 26 -5.24 -3.18 -3.60
CA ASP A 26 -6.40 -2.38 -3.22
C ASP A 26 -7.01 -1.75 -4.47
N LYS A 27 -8.34 -1.80 -4.59
CA LYS A 27 -9.08 -1.24 -5.73
C LYS A 27 -9.84 0.00 -5.31
N PHE A 28 -9.48 1.12 -5.93
CA PHE A 28 -10.09 2.41 -5.66
C PHE A 28 -11.34 2.61 -6.53
N ASP A 29 -12.33 3.27 -5.95
CA ASP A 29 -13.42 3.85 -6.71
C ASP A 29 -12.94 5.14 -7.38
N THR A 30 -12.38 4.99 -8.58
CA THR A 30 -11.78 6.09 -9.34
C THR A 30 -12.78 7.14 -9.82
N ALA A 31 -14.08 6.97 -9.54
CA ALA A 31 -15.06 8.03 -9.74
C ALA A 31 -15.01 9.10 -8.65
N ASN A 32 -14.45 8.77 -7.47
CA ASN A 32 -14.47 9.62 -6.28
C ASN A 32 -13.07 9.93 -5.74
N VAL A 33 -12.08 9.07 -6.00
CA VAL A 33 -10.70 9.27 -5.53
C VAL A 33 -9.67 9.11 -6.63
N VAL A 34 -8.59 9.86 -6.52
CA VAL A 34 -7.40 9.78 -7.38
C VAL A 34 -6.20 9.38 -6.52
N PHE A 35 -5.42 8.41 -7.01
CA PHE A 35 -4.16 8.05 -6.36
C PHE A 35 -3.16 9.20 -6.48
N ASP A 36 -2.56 9.59 -5.37
CA ASP A 36 -1.55 10.65 -5.33
C ASP A 36 -0.17 10.06 -5.65
N ASP A 37 0.23 10.11 -6.93
CA ASP A 37 1.52 9.56 -7.38
C ASP A 37 2.73 10.34 -6.85
N GLU A 38 2.54 11.61 -6.50
CA GLU A 38 3.60 12.49 -5.99
C GLU A 38 3.93 12.10 -4.55
N TYR A 39 2.91 11.78 -3.75
CA TYR A 39 3.12 11.12 -2.47
C TYR A 39 3.63 9.68 -2.67
N GLY A 40 3.05 8.91 -3.59
CA GLY A 40 3.47 7.53 -3.86
C GLY A 40 3.11 6.55 -2.75
N VAL A 41 3.98 5.55 -2.52
CA VAL A 41 3.79 4.49 -1.52
C VAL A 41 5.00 4.39 -0.60
N GLU A 42 4.74 4.16 0.68
CA GLU A 42 5.75 3.86 1.70
C GLU A 42 5.53 2.46 2.27
N ILE A 43 6.63 1.75 2.53
CA ILE A 43 6.66 0.54 3.36
C ILE A 43 7.48 0.86 4.61
N ASP A 44 6.89 0.72 5.79
CA ASP A 44 7.52 1.07 7.07
C ASP A 44 8.10 2.50 7.12
N GLY A 45 7.42 3.43 6.46
CA GLY A 45 7.79 4.85 6.39
C GLY A 45 8.83 5.20 5.32
N GLU A 46 9.36 4.21 4.60
CA GLU A 46 10.32 4.42 3.52
C GLU A 46 9.65 4.35 2.15
N LYS A 47 9.92 5.32 1.28
CA LYS A 47 9.36 5.34 -0.08
C LYS A 47 9.80 4.11 -0.87
N THR A 48 8.85 3.47 -1.54
CA THR A 48 9.11 2.35 -2.45
C THR A 48 8.68 2.71 -3.87
N SER A 49 9.37 2.18 -4.87
CA SER A 49 8.95 2.17 -6.27
C SER A 49 8.40 0.82 -6.71
N ASP A 50 8.37 -0.17 -5.81
CA ASP A 50 7.93 -1.54 -6.10
C ASP A 50 6.41 -1.68 -5.97
N TYR A 51 5.71 -0.86 -6.75
CA TYR A 51 4.26 -0.86 -6.83
C TYR A 51 3.80 -0.45 -8.24
N THR A 52 2.54 -0.76 -8.54
CA THR A 52 1.88 -0.27 -9.76
C THR A 52 0.49 0.26 -9.42
N PHE A 53 0.04 1.27 -10.16
CA PHE A 53 -1.36 1.70 -10.13
C PHE A 53 -1.94 1.59 -11.55
N THR A 54 -2.72 0.55 -11.82
CA THR A 54 -3.27 0.28 -13.15
C THR A 54 -4.75 -0.06 -13.07
N GLY A 55 -5.57 0.57 -13.91
CA GLY A 55 -7.01 0.29 -13.95
C GLY A 55 -7.73 0.53 -12.61
N GLY A 56 -7.27 1.52 -11.85
CA GLY A 56 -7.80 1.84 -10.52
C GLY A 56 -7.37 0.90 -9.40
N VAL A 57 -6.38 0.02 -9.64
CA VAL A 57 -5.87 -0.92 -8.63
C VAL A 57 -4.44 -0.56 -8.26
N LEU A 58 -4.22 -0.29 -6.98
CA LEU A 58 -2.89 -0.18 -6.38
C LEU A 58 -2.42 -1.59 -6.03
N SER A 59 -1.30 -2.03 -6.61
CA SER A 59 -0.64 -3.29 -6.29
C SER A 59 0.76 -3.00 -5.76
N VAL A 60 1.01 -3.35 -4.49
CA VAL A 60 2.28 -3.12 -3.79
C VAL A 60 2.94 -4.47 -3.54
N ASN A 61 4.17 -4.64 -4.03
CA ASN A 61 4.97 -5.83 -3.72
C ASN A 61 5.54 -5.68 -2.32
N LEU A 62 5.23 -6.63 -1.45
CA LEU A 62 5.69 -6.64 -0.07
C LEU A 62 7.03 -7.38 0.03
N PRO A 63 7.92 -6.95 0.94
CA PRO A 63 9.05 -7.78 1.35
C PRO A 63 8.57 -9.07 2.02
N ASP A 64 9.49 -9.99 2.27
CA ASP A 64 9.21 -11.17 3.07
C ASP A 64 8.79 -10.75 4.49
N VAL A 65 7.69 -11.31 4.98
CA VAL A 65 7.19 -11.05 6.33
C VAL A 65 7.37 -12.32 7.16
N SER A 66 8.36 -12.32 8.05
CA SER A 66 8.59 -13.44 8.99
C SER A 66 7.39 -13.66 9.92
N ASP A 67 7.26 -14.86 10.48
CA ASP A 67 6.25 -15.11 11.51
C ASP A 67 6.41 -14.16 12.70
N GLY A 68 5.29 -13.65 13.20
CA GLY A 68 5.22 -12.66 14.28
C GLY A 68 5.66 -11.25 13.89
N ALA A 69 6.14 -11.03 12.66
CA ALA A 69 6.50 -9.70 12.16
C ALA A 69 5.28 -8.96 11.60
N SER A 70 5.39 -7.64 11.54
CA SER A 70 4.43 -6.75 10.90
C SER A 70 5.14 -5.72 10.04
N LEU A 71 4.44 -5.23 9.02
CA LEU A 71 4.83 -4.05 8.26
C LEU A 71 3.63 -3.12 8.07
N THR A 72 3.92 -1.90 7.67
CA THR A 72 2.94 -0.91 7.26
C THR A 72 3.08 -0.57 5.79
N VAL A 73 1.95 -0.38 5.11
CA VAL A 73 1.89 0.21 3.77
C VAL A 73 1.11 1.51 3.86
N THR A 74 1.74 2.62 3.52
CA THR A 74 1.11 3.95 3.57
C THR A 74 1.04 4.55 2.17
N PHE A 75 -0.11 5.10 1.82
CA PHE A 75 -0.32 5.82 0.56
C PHE A 75 -1.35 6.93 0.75
N GLN A 76 -1.42 7.84 -0.21
CA GLN A 76 -2.34 8.96 -0.21
C GLN A 76 -3.27 8.89 -1.41
N VAL A 77 -4.51 9.29 -1.19
CA VAL A 77 -5.46 9.59 -2.25
C VAL A 77 -6.00 11.00 -2.05
N THR A 78 -6.44 11.61 -3.14
CA THR A 78 -7.13 12.89 -3.14
C THR A 78 -8.53 12.72 -3.72
N GLN A 79 -9.38 13.71 -3.51
CA GLN A 79 -10.68 13.76 -4.17
C GLN A 79 -10.51 13.89 -5.69
N ALA A 80 -11.28 13.11 -6.45
CA ALA A 80 -11.33 13.18 -7.92
C ALA A 80 -11.99 14.45 -8.45
#